data_AF-A0A5E7WBM5-F1
#
_entry.id   AF-A0A5E7WBM5-F1
#
_cell.length_a   1.000
_cell.length_b   1.000
_cell.length_c   1.000
_cell.angle_alpha   90.00
_cell.angle_beta   90.00
_cell.angle_gamma   90.00
#
_symmetry.space_group_name_H-M   'P 1'
#
loop_
_entity.id
_entity.type
_entity.pdbx_description
1 polymer ?
#
loop_
_entity_poly.entity_id
_entity_poly.type
_entity_poly.pdbx_seq_one_letter_code
_entity_poly.pdbx_strand_id
1 'polypeptide(L)'
;MMSDEQESRTEGGCDIHSHPVPADELSRYSVESDLHAERDIAYYVEGQAPDEVVQHVERIKKEIVLGDTYEIWEVTTDKDRWWVITNLTNLYSQKHFPSLDYTISFHIGLMMRMRSRPDRIDSSDPTPFDEVFRRMDQADARHDAAVEAEDFQAVGMLLREALISLVGAVRRSSEIPQEVDRPQDANFIAWIELLMNHLCGGGSNKELRQHLKNLAKEAWQLSNWLTHTKSASRTASSIAMHTCQTVVGHLMQILKREQQDRTDQCPICKSRDVREHYDIDIVPDGDTYLSCGVCDWNDHPGLNPKD
;
A
#
# COMPACT_ATOMS: atom_id res chain seq x y z
N MET A 1 30.09 -77.41 -8.07
CA MET A 1 29.15 -77.07 -9.18
C MET A 1 28.19 -76.06 -8.60
N MET A 2 27.88 -74.98 -9.33
CA MET A 2 27.26 -73.70 -8.94
C MET A 2 28.34 -72.60 -8.81
N SER A 3 28.79 -72.00 -9.93
CA SER A 3 28.15 -71.02 -10.82
C SER A 3 28.31 -69.59 -10.31
N ASP A 4 29.09 -68.83 -11.07
CA ASP A 4 29.32 -67.40 -11.01
C ASP A 4 28.01 -66.60 -10.89
N GLU A 5 27.99 -65.63 -9.98
CA GLU A 5 27.19 -64.42 -10.14
C GLU A 5 28.12 -63.21 -10.06
N GLN A 6 28.30 -62.59 -11.22
CA GLN A 6 28.98 -61.31 -11.41
C GLN A 6 28.16 -60.21 -10.75
N GLU A 7 28.72 -59.56 -9.72
CA GLU A 7 28.17 -58.32 -9.20
C GLU A 7 28.55 -57.19 -10.16
N SER A 8 27.56 -56.73 -10.94
CA SER A 8 27.71 -55.66 -11.92
C SER A 8 28.09 -54.35 -11.24
N ARG A 9 29.24 -53.78 -11.62
CA ARG A 9 29.60 -52.39 -11.32
C ARG A 9 28.55 -51.46 -11.93
N THR A 10 27.77 -50.80 -11.10
CA THR A 10 26.96 -49.64 -11.51
C THR A 10 27.84 -48.40 -11.34
N GLU A 11 28.42 -47.91 -12.44
CA GLU A 11 29.00 -46.57 -12.52
C GLU A 11 27.86 -45.56 -12.56
N GLY A 12 27.69 -44.83 -11.45
CA GLY A 12 26.64 -43.83 -11.29
C GLY A 12 26.67 -43.30 -9.86
N GLY A 13 27.80 -42.76 -9.44
CA GLY A 13 27.94 -42.12 -8.14
C GLY A 13 27.02 -40.92 -8.07
N CYS A 14 25.96 -41.02 -7.26
CA CYS A 14 25.26 -39.85 -6.75
C CYS A 14 26.17 -39.24 -5.69
N ASP A 15 26.97 -38.23 -6.07
CA ASP A 15 27.76 -37.45 -5.13
C ASP A 15 26.82 -36.57 -4.32
N ILE A 16 26.34 -37.10 -3.19
CA ILE A 16 25.59 -36.33 -2.20
C ILE A 16 26.61 -35.46 -1.48
N HIS A 17 26.65 -34.16 -1.81
CA HIS A 17 27.49 -33.20 -1.11
C HIS A 17 27.15 -33.21 0.40
N SER A 18 28.12 -33.56 1.24
CA SER A 18 27.98 -33.67 2.70
C SER A 18 28.08 -32.33 3.42
N HIS A 19 28.31 -31.25 2.68
CA HIS A 19 28.39 -29.89 3.17
C HIS A 19 27.30 -29.06 2.48
N PRO A 20 26.59 -28.19 3.21
CA PRO A 20 25.63 -27.29 2.59
C PRO A 20 26.35 -26.48 1.50
N VAL A 21 25.69 -26.30 0.36
CA VAL A 21 26.18 -25.48 -0.74
C VAL A 21 26.54 -24.09 -0.19
N PRO A 22 27.73 -23.55 -0.50
CA PRO A 22 28.11 -22.21 -0.09
C PRO A 22 27.02 -21.19 -0.46
N ALA A 23 26.75 -20.22 0.43
CA ALA A 23 25.62 -19.32 0.27
C ALA A 23 25.67 -18.53 -1.05
N ASP A 24 26.86 -18.14 -1.49
CA ASP A 24 27.14 -17.46 -2.75
C ASP A 24 26.82 -18.30 -4.00
N GLU A 25 26.74 -19.63 -3.86
CA GLU A 25 26.40 -20.55 -4.95
C GLU A 25 24.92 -20.93 -5.00
N LEU A 26 24.14 -20.64 -3.94
CA LEU A 26 22.72 -20.97 -3.86
C LEU A 26 21.86 -20.23 -4.89
N SER A 27 22.25 -19.00 -5.27
CA SER A 27 21.54 -18.16 -6.23
C SER A 27 21.40 -18.82 -7.62
N ARG A 28 22.29 -19.77 -7.95
CA ARG A 28 22.26 -20.53 -9.22
C ARG A 28 21.13 -21.55 -9.31
N TYR A 29 20.48 -21.86 -8.18
CA TYR A 29 19.48 -22.92 -8.08
C TYR A 29 18.06 -22.39 -7.82
N SER A 30 17.87 -21.06 -7.70
CA SER A 30 16.56 -20.48 -7.48
C SER A 30 15.72 -20.45 -8.77
N VAL A 31 14.47 -20.90 -8.68
CA VAL A 31 13.56 -21.12 -9.82
C VAL A 31 12.83 -19.82 -10.23
N GLU A 32 12.72 -18.85 -9.33
CA GLU A 32 12.13 -17.53 -9.57
C GLU A 32 13.05 -16.44 -9.00
N SER A 33 14.05 -16.03 -9.78
CA SER A 33 14.94 -14.91 -9.39
C SER A 33 14.39 -13.58 -9.90
N ASP A 34 14.32 -12.59 -9.01
CA ASP A 34 14.07 -11.19 -9.34
C ASP A 34 15.26 -10.41 -8.79
N LEU A 35 16.26 -10.19 -9.64
CA LEU A 35 17.55 -9.61 -9.25
C LEU A 35 17.41 -8.20 -8.64
N HIS A 36 16.39 -7.43 -9.04
CA HIS A 36 16.15 -6.10 -8.50
C HIS A 36 15.56 -6.19 -7.10
N ALA A 37 14.56 -7.05 -6.90
CA ALA A 37 14.01 -7.31 -5.58
C ALA A 37 15.04 -7.93 -4.62
N GLU A 38 15.90 -8.82 -5.11
CA GLU A 38 17.01 -9.38 -4.32
C GLU A 38 17.99 -8.30 -3.86
N ARG A 39 18.37 -7.37 -4.75
CA ARG A 39 19.24 -6.22 -4.40
C ARG A 39 18.60 -5.31 -3.37
N ASP A 40 17.33 -4.95 -3.53
CA ASP A 40 16.61 -4.12 -2.57
C ASP A 40 16.60 -4.73 -1.17
N ILE A 41 16.35 -6.04 -1.09
CA ILE A 41 16.33 -6.77 0.18
C ILE A 41 17.75 -6.85 0.77
N ALA A 42 18.77 -7.07 -0.05
CA ALA A 42 20.16 -7.03 0.39
C ALA A 42 20.52 -5.65 0.98
N TYR A 43 20.26 -4.57 0.26
CA TYR A 43 20.51 -3.20 0.73
C TYR A 43 19.73 -2.86 1.99
N TYR A 44 18.48 -3.32 2.09
CA TYR A 44 17.71 -3.15 3.31
C TYR A 44 18.39 -3.84 4.51
N VAL A 45 18.85 -5.08 4.35
CA VAL A 45 19.53 -5.83 5.43
C VAL A 45 20.86 -5.16 5.80
N GLU A 46 21.69 -4.78 4.83
CA GLU A 46 22.95 -4.08 5.10
C GLU A 46 22.71 -2.72 5.77
N GLY A 47 21.62 -2.02 5.44
CA GLY A 47 21.22 -0.79 6.12
C GLY A 47 20.79 -1.01 7.57
N GLN A 48 20.12 -2.12 7.88
CA GLN A 48 19.65 -2.44 9.23
C GLN A 48 20.71 -3.15 10.10
N ALA A 49 21.65 -3.86 9.46
CA ALA A 49 22.76 -4.57 10.06
C ALA A 49 24.08 -4.11 9.39
N PRO A 50 24.55 -2.88 9.66
CA PRO A 50 25.67 -2.25 8.94
C PRO A 50 27.03 -2.91 9.16
N ASP A 51 27.13 -3.85 10.10
CA ASP A 51 28.32 -4.64 10.35
C ASP A 51 28.29 -6.02 9.68
N GLU A 52 27.24 -6.35 8.93
CA GLU A 52 27.05 -7.61 8.21
C GLU A 52 27.07 -7.39 6.69
N VAL A 53 27.58 -8.38 5.95
CA VAL A 53 27.62 -8.38 4.48
C VAL A 53 26.73 -9.48 3.96
N VAL A 54 25.80 -9.13 3.06
CA VAL A 54 24.86 -10.10 2.49
C VAL A 54 25.57 -11.00 1.48
N GLN A 55 25.48 -12.31 1.68
CA GLN A 55 26.07 -13.33 0.80
C GLN A 55 25.03 -13.95 -0.13
N HIS A 56 23.78 -14.06 0.33
CA HIS A 56 22.71 -14.70 -0.42
C HIS A 56 21.34 -14.16 -0.01
N VAL A 57 20.46 -14.01 -1.00
CA VAL A 57 19.06 -13.59 -0.85
C VAL A 57 18.20 -14.50 -1.71
N GLU A 58 17.14 -15.06 -1.14
CA GLU A 58 16.17 -15.86 -1.89
C GLU A 58 14.74 -15.59 -1.40
N ARG A 59 13.79 -15.46 -2.32
CA ARG A 59 12.36 -15.39 -1.98
C ARG A 59 11.83 -16.79 -1.69
N ILE A 60 11.48 -17.05 -0.44
CA ILE A 60 10.96 -18.34 0.00
C ILE A 60 9.46 -18.48 -0.24
N LYS A 61 8.71 -17.39 -0.03
CA LYS A 61 7.24 -17.45 -0.04
C LYS A 61 6.64 -16.09 -0.39
N LYS A 62 5.49 -16.15 -1.05
CA LYS A 62 4.58 -15.01 -1.25
C LYS A 62 3.23 -15.35 -0.64
N GLU A 63 2.69 -14.45 0.17
CA GLU A 63 1.43 -14.66 0.87
C GLU A 63 0.51 -13.43 0.73
N ILE A 64 -0.77 -13.67 0.48
CA ILE A 64 -1.78 -12.60 0.33
C ILE A 64 -2.72 -12.67 1.52
N VAL A 65 -2.76 -11.60 2.33
CA VAL A 65 -3.59 -11.51 3.53
C VAL A 65 -4.37 -10.19 3.49
N LEU A 66 -5.70 -10.28 3.48
CA LEU A 66 -6.62 -9.13 3.36
C LEU A 66 -6.35 -8.22 2.15
N GLY A 67 -5.88 -8.80 1.04
CA GLY A 67 -5.56 -8.06 -0.19
C GLY A 67 -4.16 -7.45 -0.23
N ASP A 68 -3.46 -7.43 0.91
CA ASP A 68 -2.06 -7.04 0.99
C ASP A 68 -1.17 -8.24 0.63
N THR A 69 -0.11 -7.97 -0.15
CA THR A 69 0.90 -8.97 -0.51
C THR A 69 2.10 -8.86 0.43
N TYR A 70 2.53 -9.99 0.98
CA TYR A 70 3.74 -10.14 1.78
C TYR A 70 4.70 -11.05 1.03
N GLU A 71 5.91 -10.57 0.79
CA GLU A 71 7.00 -11.37 0.24
C GLU A 71 7.98 -11.68 1.37
N ILE A 72 8.32 -12.95 1.49
CA ILE A 72 9.17 -13.49 2.53
C ILE A 72 10.46 -13.94 1.89
N TRP A 73 11.56 -13.38 2.40
CA TRP A 73 12.90 -13.60 1.92
C TRP A 73 13.75 -14.25 3.00
N GLU A 74 14.57 -15.21 2.59
CA GLU A 74 15.67 -15.72 3.39
C GLU A 74 16.95 -14.98 2.97
N VAL A 75 17.63 -14.38 3.95
CA VAL A 75 18.88 -13.67 3.72
C VAL A 75 19.96 -14.30 4.58
N THR A 76 21.07 -14.68 3.95
CA THR A 76 22.26 -15.18 4.65
C THR A 76 23.37 -14.15 4.53
N THR A 77 23.92 -13.74 5.67
CA THR A 77 25.07 -12.84 5.76
C THR A 77 26.32 -13.60 6.17
N ASP A 78 27.45 -12.90 6.26
CA ASP A 78 28.70 -13.43 6.80
C ASP A 78 28.62 -13.81 8.30
N LYS A 79 27.62 -13.33 9.03
CA LYS A 79 27.46 -13.59 10.48
C LYS A 79 26.20 -14.37 10.83
N ASP A 80 25.10 -14.10 10.15
CA ASP A 80 23.78 -14.50 10.61
C ASP A 80 22.81 -14.81 9.46
N ARG A 81 21.64 -15.35 9.83
CA ARG A 81 20.55 -15.62 8.89
C ARG A 81 19.29 -14.88 9.33
N TRP A 82 18.60 -14.32 8.36
CA TRP A 82 17.48 -13.42 8.57
C TRP A 82 16.25 -13.87 7.76
N TRP A 83 15.07 -13.72 8.35
CA TRP A 83 13.83 -13.61 7.60
C TRP A 83 13.58 -12.13 7.33
N VAL A 84 13.40 -11.74 6.07
CA VAL A 84 12.94 -10.39 5.71
C VAL A 84 11.53 -10.50 5.16
N ILE A 85 10.59 -9.78 5.74
CA ILE A 85 9.18 -9.80 5.34
C ILE A 85 8.79 -8.40 4.89
N THR A 86 8.29 -8.26 3.66
CA THR A 86 7.90 -6.98 3.05
C THR A 86 6.53 -6.47 3.52
N ASN A 87 6.12 -5.28 3.04
CA ASN A 87 4.90 -4.55 3.42
C ASN A 87 4.94 -4.02 4.87
N LEU A 88 5.68 -2.91 5.04
CA LEU A 88 6.37 -2.51 6.28
C LEU A 88 7.59 -3.39 6.57
N THR A 89 8.51 -3.39 5.60
CA THR A 89 9.67 -4.28 5.54
C THR A 89 10.44 -4.31 6.86
N ASN A 90 10.70 -5.50 7.37
CA ASN A 90 11.46 -5.71 8.60
C ASN A 90 12.25 -7.03 8.55
N LEU A 91 13.38 -7.08 9.26
CA LEU A 91 14.22 -8.27 9.41
C LEU A 91 14.04 -8.95 10.78
N TYR A 92 14.08 -10.28 10.78
CA TYR A 92 13.94 -11.12 11.96
C TYR A 92 15.04 -12.17 12.01
N SER A 93 15.82 -12.19 13.09
CA SER A 93 16.89 -13.18 13.24
C SER A 93 16.32 -14.59 13.32
N GLN A 94 16.81 -15.50 12.48
CA GLN A 94 16.38 -16.91 12.52
C GLN A 94 16.74 -17.59 13.86
N LYS A 95 17.73 -17.08 14.60
CA LYS A 95 18.07 -17.56 15.95
C LYS A 95 16.93 -17.32 16.95
N HIS A 96 16.23 -16.19 16.82
CA HIS A 96 15.12 -15.81 17.71
C HIS A 96 13.75 -16.19 17.13
N PHE A 97 13.65 -16.28 15.81
CA PHE A 97 12.45 -16.61 15.05
C PHE A 97 12.71 -17.85 14.16
N PRO A 98 12.86 -19.04 14.75
CA PRO A 98 13.26 -20.24 13.99
C PRO A 98 12.14 -20.80 13.09
N SER A 99 10.88 -20.50 13.39
CA SER A 99 9.73 -20.95 12.61
C SER A 99 9.22 -19.84 11.71
N LEU A 100 9.26 -20.06 10.40
CA LEU A 100 8.80 -19.08 9.43
C LEU A 100 7.31 -18.71 9.62
N ASP A 101 6.44 -19.70 9.81
CA ASP A 101 5.01 -19.45 9.99
C ASP A 101 4.71 -18.62 11.25
N TYR A 102 5.49 -18.83 12.33
CA TYR A 102 5.41 -17.99 13.53
C TYR A 102 5.84 -16.55 13.23
N THR A 103 6.95 -16.37 12.51
CA THR A 103 7.46 -15.05 12.11
C THR A 103 6.45 -14.29 11.25
N ILE A 104 5.86 -14.96 10.26
CA ILE A 104 4.83 -14.38 9.39
C ILE A 104 3.62 -13.94 10.22
N SER A 105 3.10 -14.82 11.08
CA SER A 105 1.96 -14.50 11.94
C SER A 105 2.25 -13.32 12.87
N PHE A 106 3.46 -13.28 13.46
CA PHE A 106 3.91 -12.20 14.31
C PHE A 106 4.03 -10.88 13.54
N HIS A 107 4.68 -10.89 12.37
CA HIS A 107 4.85 -9.73 11.52
C HIS A 107 3.49 -9.16 11.09
N ILE A 108 2.61 -9.99 10.54
CA ILE A 108 1.27 -9.57 10.11
C ILE A 108 0.50 -8.97 11.29
N GLY A 109 0.49 -9.62 12.45
CA GLY A 109 -0.19 -9.10 13.65
C GLY A 109 0.43 -7.80 14.19
N LEU A 110 1.75 -7.63 14.07
CA LEU A 110 2.43 -6.39 14.40
C LEU A 110 2.06 -5.28 13.42
N MET A 111 2.06 -5.55 12.13
CA MET A 111 1.74 -4.58 11.09
C MET A 111 0.27 -4.19 11.11
N MET A 112 -0.64 -5.13 11.37
CA MET A 112 -2.04 -4.81 11.64
C MET A 112 -2.17 -3.85 12.82
N ARG A 113 -1.41 -4.03 13.90
CA ARG A 113 -1.43 -3.09 15.04
C ARG A 113 -0.78 -1.76 14.74
N MET A 114 0.27 -1.73 13.92
CA MET A 114 0.88 -0.48 13.48
C MET A 114 -0.08 0.31 12.58
N ARG A 115 -0.78 -0.35 11.67
CA ARG A 115 -1.82 0.24 10.82
C ARG A 115 -3.11 0.56 11.57
N SER A 116 -3.43 -0.20 12.62
CA SER A 116 -4.60 0.03 13.49
C SER A 116 -4.32 1.00 14.63
N ARG A 117 -3.06 1.44 14.82
CA ARG A 117 -2.88 2.69 15.53
C ARG A 117 -3.72 3.68 14.73
N PRO A 118 -4.66 4.42 15.36
CA PRO A 118 -5.13 5.61 14.68
C PRO A 118 -3.88 6.32 14.22
N ASP A 119 -3.90 7.00 13.07
CA ASP A 119 -3.08 8.18 12.94
C ASP A 119 -3.42 8.98 14.22
N ARG A 120 -2.64 8.76 15.28
CA ARG A 120 -2.50 9.73 16.34
C ARG A 120 -1.99 10.85 15.50
N ILE A 121 -2.89 11.77 15.15
CA ILE A 121 -2.62 13.09 14.59
C ILE A 121 -1.23 13.39 15.10
N ASP A 122 -0.23 13.14 14.25
CA ASP A 122 1.12 13.23 14.73
C ASP A 122 1.25 14.73 14.87
N SER A 123 1.34 15.23 16.10
CA SER A 123 1.52 16.65 16.30
C SER A 123 2.81 17.14 15.61
N SER A 124 3.67 16.21 15.17
CA SER A 124 4.85 16.48 14.36
C SER A 124 4.59 16.61 12.85
N ASP A 125 3.51 16.03 12.31
CA ASP A 125 3.19 16.11 10.88
C ASP A 125 1.66 16.16 10.62
N PRO A 126 1.04 17.35 10.75
CA PRO A 126 -0.40 17.50 10.58
C PRO A 126 -0.83 17.19 9.14
N THR A 127 -1.74 16.23 8.96
CA THR A 127 -2.25 15.92 7.63
C THR A 127 -3.28 16.98 7.23
N PRO A 128 -3.44 17.27 5.92
CA PRO A 128 -4.50 18.17 5.45
C PRO A 128 -5.92 17.75 5.84
N PHE A 129 -6.11 16.48 6.26
CA PHE A 129 -7.40 15.84 6.57
C PHE A 129 -7.72 15.77 8.07
N ASP A 130 -6.84 16.21 8.96
CA ASP A 130 -7.04 16.10 10.41
C ASP A 130 -8.35 16.76 10.87
N GLU A 131 -8.69 17.92 10.29
CA GLU A 131 -9.97 18.58 10.58
C GLU A 131 -11.18 17.76 10.09
N VAL A 132 -11.05 17.07 8.95
CA VAL A 132 -12.10 16.20 8.41
C VAL A 132 -12.36 15.05 9.37
N PHE A 133 -11.31 14.34 9.80
CA PHE A 133 -11.41 13.23 10.73
C PHE A 133 -11.99 13.65 12.06
N ARG A 134 -11.48 14.74 12.64
CA ARG A 134 -12.01 15.29 13.90
C ARG A 134 -13.51 15.57 13.82
N ARG A 135 -14.01 16.07 12.68
CA ARG A 135 -15.43 16.35 12.49
C ARG A 135 -16.26 15.08 12.30
N MET A 136 -15.72 14.08 11.60
CA MET A 136 -16.37 12.77 11.49
C MET A 136 -16.47 12.08 12.85
N ASP A 137 -15.41 12.10 13.66
CA ASP A 137 -15.41 11.55 15.02
C ASP A 137 -16.40 12.26 15.94
N GLN A 138 -16.51 13.60 15.82
CA GLN A 138 -17.52 14.37 16.55
C GLN A 138 -18.94 13.99 16.13
N ALA A 139 -19.17 13.76 14.84
CA ALA A 139 -20.46 13.33 14.34
C ALA A 139 -20.81 11.93 14.85
N ASP A 140 -19.84 11.02 14.91
CA ASP A 140 -20.00 9.65 15.42
C ASP A 140 -20.31 9.64 16.92
N ALA A 141 -19.53 10.35 17.73
CA ALA A 141 -19.79 10.50 19.16
C ALA A 141 -21.17 11.13 19.43
N ARG A 142 -21.59 12.09 18.58
CA ARG A 142 -22.93 12.69 18.68
C ARG A 142 -24.03 11.70 18.30
N HIS A 143 -23.81 10.87 17.27
CA HIS A 143 -24.72 9.82 16.85
C HIS A 143 -24.94 8.76 17.93
N ASP A 144 -23.88 8.32 18.60
CA ASP A 144 -23.95 7.33 19.67
C ASP A 144 -24.80 7.82 20.83
N ALA A 145 -24.57 9.06 21.26
CA ALA A 145 -25.30 9.70 22.35
C ALA A 145 -26.72 10.21 21.97
N ALA A 146 -27.10 10.18 20.68
CA ALA A 146 -28.34 10.78 20.21
C ALA A 146 -29.59 9.98 20.61
N VAL A 147 -30.59 10.69 21.12
CA VAL A 147 -31.89 10.12 21.49
C VAL A 147 -33.01 10.83 20.74
N GLU A 148 -32.97 12.16 20.68
CA GLU A 148 -34.02 12.99 20.10
C GLU A 148 -33.74 13.37 18.64
N ALA A 149 -34.77 13.81 17.93
CA ALA A 149 -34.65 14.22 16.53
C ALA A 149 -33.63 15.35 16.33
N GLU A 150 -33.57 16.29 17.27
CA GLU A 150 -32.63 17.41 17.28
C GLU A 150 -31.18 16.94 17.43
N ASP A 151 -30.93 15.84 18.14
CA ASP A 151 -29.59 15.25 18.24
C ASP A 151 -29.15 14.70 16.88
N PHE A 152 -30.04 14.00 16.16
CA PHE A 152 -29.75 13.49 14.82
C PHE A 152 -29.62 14.61 13.77
N GLN A 153 -30.36 15.71 13.92
CA GLN A 153 -30.17 16.91 13.11
C GLN A 153 -28.78 17.53 13.32
N ALA A 154 -28.30 17.55 14.57
CA ALA A 154 -26.94 18.01 14.89
C ALA A 154 -25.86 17.13 14.25
N VAL A 155 -26.08 15.81 14.16
CA VAL A 155 -25.21 14.92 13.37
C VAL A 155 -25.18 15.35 11.90
N GLY A 156 -26.34 15.66 11.30
CA GLY A 156 -26.43 16.18 9.93
C GLY A 156 -25.62 17.48 9.71
N MET A 157 -25.65 18.39 10.68
CA MET A 157 -24.84 19.62 10.67
C MET A 157 -23.34 19.30 10.65
N LEU A 158 -22.88 18.44 11.57
CA LEU A 158 -21.47 18.05 11.67
C LEU A 158 -20.96 17.37 10.39
N LEU A 159 -21.79 16.51 9.78
CA LEU A 159 -21.48 15.86 8.50
C LEU A 159 -21.29 16.87 7.37
N ARG A 160 -22.14 17.90 7.28
CA ARG A 160 -21.97 18.97 6.27
C ARG A 160 -20.67 19.74 6.46
N GLU A 161 -20.32 20.06 7.70
CA GLU A 161 -19.07 20.76 8.01
C GLU A 161 -17.84 19.88 7.70
N ALA A 162 -17.94 18.56 7.93
CA ALA A 162 -16.92 17.61 7.53
C ALA A 162 -16.72 17.59 6.01
N LEU A 163 -17.81 17.58 5.23
CA LEU A 163 -17.75 17.62 3.76
C LEU A 163 -17.14 18.92 3.22
N ILE A 164 -17.46 20.07 3.83
CA ILE A 164 -16.82 21.35 3.47
C ILE A 164 -15.32 21.31 3.79
N SER A 165 -14.97 20.80 4.97
CA SER A 165 -13.57 20.64 5.38
C SER A 165 -12.80 19.71 4.45
N LEU A 166 -13.45 18.64 3.97
CA LEU A 166 -12.89 17.68 3.00
C LEU A 166 -12.53 18.37 1.70
N VAL A 167 -13.45 19.16 1.12
CA VAL A 167 -13.16 19.94 -0.08
C VAL A 167 -12.01 20.92 0.16
N GLY A 168 -11.98 21.57 1.32
CA GLY A 168 -10.88 22.47 1.71
C GLY A 168 -9.53 21.75 1.75
N ALA A 169 -9.48 20.54 2.32
CA ALA A 169 -8.29 19.70 2.35
C ALA A 169 -7.85 19.30 0.94
N VAL A 170 -8.77 18.76 0.14
CA VAL A 170 -8.50 18.30 -1.22
C VAL A 170 -8.00 19.44 -2.11
N ARG A 171 -8.62 20.63 -2.01
CA ARG A 171 -8.17 21.83 -2.72
C ARG A 171 -6.74 22.21 -2.41
N ARG A 172 -6.31 22.10 -1.15
CA ARG A 172 -4.92 22.43 -0.74
C ARG A 172 -3.91 21.41 -1.25
N SER A 173 -4.34 20.16 -1.40
CA SER A 173 -3.51 19.06 -1.90
C SER A 173 -3.58 18.89 -3.43
N SER A 174 -4.22 19.79 -4.17
CA SER A 174 -4.36 19.71 -5.62
C SER A 174 -3.86 20.99 -6.29
N GLU A 175 -3.02 20.85 -7.31
CA GLU A 175 -2.52 21.96 -8.12
C GLU A 175 -3.54 22.41 -9.17
N ILE A 176 -4.54 23.18 -8.74
CA ILE A 176 -5.57 23.72 -9.64
C ILE A 176 -5.03 24.96 -10.36
N PRO A 177 -4.97 24.98 -11.71
CA PRO A 177 -4.50 26.14 -12.48
C PRO A 177 -5.23 27.43 -12.11
N GLN A 178 -4.52 28.57 -12.16
CA GLN A 178 -5.06 29.86 -11.71
C GLN A 178 -6.15 30.40 -12.64
N GLU A 179 -6.17 29.95 -13.90
CA GLU A 179 -7.10 30.36 -14.95
C GLU A 179 -8.50 29.73 -14.80
N VAL A 180 -8.66 28.75 -13.91
CA VAL A 180 -9.95 28.10 -13.66
C VAL A 180 -10.75 28.93 -12.66
N ASP A 181 -11.98 29.30 -13.04
CA ASP A 181 -12.89 30.02 -12.15
C ASP A 181 -13.24 29.18 -10.92
N ARG A 182 -12.95 29.70 -9.73
CA ARG A 182 -13.03 28.96 -8.48
C ARG A 182 -14.40 29.18 -7.82
N PRO A 183 -15.11 28.10 -7.43
CA PRO A 183 -16.37 28.24 -6.70
C PRO A 183 -16.20 28.94 -5.35
N GLN A 184 -17.30 29.44 -4.80
CA GLN A 184 -17.35 29.90 -3.41
C GLN A 184 -16.91 28.78 -2.45
N ASP A 185 -16.15 29.11 -1.39
CA ASP A 185 -15.50 28.13 -0.51
C ASP A 185 -16.48 27.10 0.08
N ALA A 186 -17.69 27.53 0.48
CA ALA A 186 -18.71 26.63 1.04
C ALA A 186 -19.57 25.90 -0.02
N ASN A 187 -19.36 26.14 -1.32
CA ASN A 187 -20.13 25.50 -2.38
C ASN A 187 -19.57 24.11 -2.70
N PHE A 188 -19.85 23.16 -1.81
CA PHE A 188 -19.38 21.79 -1.89
C PHE A 188 -19.63 21.13 -3.25
N ILE A 189 -20.83 21.26 -3.81
CA ILE A 189 -21.20 20.60 -5.08
C ILE A 189 -20.37 21.14 -6.25
N ALA A 190 -20.22 22.46 -6.35
CA ALA A 190 -19.43 23.06 -7.43
C ALA A 190 -17.94 22.68 -7.31
N TRP A 191 -17.43 22.58 -6.08
CA TRP A 191 -16.06 22.12 -5.84
C TRP A 191 -15.86 20.66 -6.23
N ILE A 192 -16.78 19.76 -5.86
CA ILE A 192 -16.72 18.36 -6.30
C ILE A 192 -16.73 18.26 -7.82
N GLU A 193 -17.57 19.04 -8.50
CA GLU A 193 -17.62 19.07 -9.96
C GLU A 193 -16.26 19.44 -10.56
N LEU A 194 -15.65 20.53 -10.07
CA LEU A 194 -14.34 21.00 -10.50
C LEU A 194 -13.23 19.98 -10.19
N LEU A 195 -13.11 19.55 -8.93
CA LEU A 195 -12.06 18.67 -8.44
C LEU A 195 -12.10 17.31 -9.14
N MET A 196 -13.28 16.71 -9.31
CA MET A 196 -13.40 15.42 -9.99
C MET A 196 -13.11 15.52 -11.49
N ASN A 197 -13.40 16.66 -12.13
CA ASN A 197 -12.97 16.89 -13.52
C ASN A 197 -11.46 17.03 -13.67
N HIS A 198 -10.81 17.64 -12.67
CA HIS A 198 -9.37 17.83 -12.65
C HIS A 198 -8.63 16.52 -12.30
N LEU A 199 -8.93 15.92 -11.14
CA LEU A 199 -8.24 14.73 -10.62
C LEU A 199 -8.55 13.45 -11.40
N CYS A 200 -9.75 13.34 -11.94
CA CYS A 200 -10.18 12.19 -12.75
C CYS A 200 -10.37 12.61 -14.20
N GLY A 201 -9.41 13.36 -14.76
CA GLY A 201 -9.44 13.80 -16.15
C GLY A 201 -9.41 12.66 -17.17
N GLY A 202 -9.70 12.99 -18.44
CA GLY A 202 -9.67 12.02 -19.54
C GLY A 202 -10.93 11.16 -19.67
N GLY A 203 -11.07 10.55 -20.86
CA GLY A 203 -12.23 9.72 -21.22
C GLY A 203 -12.29 8.39 -20.48
N SER A 204 -11.13 7.78 -20.19
CA SER A 204 -11.02 6.51 -19.46
C SER A 204 -11.55 6.59 -18.02
N ASN A 205 -11.46 7.75 -17.39
CA ASN A 205 -11.96 7.99 -16.04
C ASN A 205 -13.44 8.40 -15.99
N LYS A 206 -14.18 8.40 -17.10
CA LYS A 206 -15.55 8.94 -17.17
C LYS A 206 -16.49 8.32 -16.14
N GLU A 207 -16.54 7.00 -16.06
CA GLU A 207 -17.47 6.28 -15.18
C GLU A 207 -17.09 6.48 -13.70
N LEU A 208 -15.80 6.38 -13.37
CA LEU A 208 -15.28 6.65 -12.02
C LEU A 208 -15.59 8.08 -11.59
N ARG A 209 -15.28 9.06 -12.45
CA ARG A 209 -15.55 10.47 -12.21
C ARG A 209 -17.03 10.74 -11.96
N GLN A 210 -17.92 10.14 -12.75
CA GLN A 210 -19.37 10.31 -12.59
C GLN A 210 -19.87 9.67 -11.28
N HIS A 211 -19.37 8.48 -10.95
CA HIS A 211 -19.71 7.79 -9.70
C HIS A 211 -19.35 8.65 -8.48
N LEU A 212 -18.11 9.17 -8.42
CA LEU A 212 -17.64 10.00 -7.32
C LEU A 212 -18.46 11.28 -7.16
N LYS A 213 -18.77 11.96 -8.27
CA LYS A 213 -19.63 13.16 -8.27
C LYS A 213 -21.03 12.88 -7.74
N ASN A 214 -21.64 11.78 -8.20
CA ASN A 214 -22.99 11.41 -7.79
C ASN A 214 -23.04 11.07 -6.30
N LEU A 215 -22.10 10.24 -5.83
CA LEU A 215 -22.04 9.85 -4.43
C LEU A 215 -21.83 11.05 -3.50
N ALA A 216 -20.90 11.94 -3.84
CA ALA A 216 -20.67 13.17 -3.07
C ALA A 216 -21.90 14.07 -3.05
N LYS A 217 -22.59 14.22 -4.19
CA LYS A 217 -23.85 14.98 -4.27
C LYS A 217 -24.95 14.38 -3.40
N GLU A 218 -25.10 13.05 -3.41
CA GLU A 218 -26.07 12.34 -2.57
C GLU A 218 -25.74 12.50 -1.08
N ALA A 219 -24.46 12.39 -0.69
CA ALA A 219 -24.01 12.62 0.68
C ALA A 219 -24.35 14.03 1.18
N TRP A 220 -24.10 15.04 0.34
CA TRP A 220 -24.43 16.44 0.64
C TRP A 220 -25.94 16.65 0.79
N GLN A 221 -26.74 16.10 -0.13
CA GLN A 221 -28.19 16.22 -0.09
C GLN A 221 -28.79 15.51 1.14
N LEU A 222 -28.30 14.32 1.46
CA LEU A 222 -28.76 13.52 2.60
C LEU A 222 -28.42 14.19 3.94
N SER A 223 -27.20 14.68 4.10
CA SER A 223 -26.78 15.42 5.31
C SER A 223 -27.54 16.75 5.47
N ASN A 224 -27.78 17.47 4.37
CA ASN A 224 -28.64 18.66 4.38
C ASN A 224 -30.07 18.36 4.81
N TRP A 225 -30.69 17.33 4.24
CA TRP A 225 -32.03 16.91 4.62
C TRP A 225 -32.10 16.49 6.09
N LEU A 226 -31.12 15.70 6.56
CA LEU A 226 -31.04 15.25 7.95
C LEU A 226 -30.99 16.42 8.94
N THR A 227 -30.30 17.51 8.58
CA THR A 227 -30.17 18.72 9.41
C THR A 227 -31.52 19.42 9.64
N HIS A 228 -32.50 19.24 8.75
CA HIS A 228 -33.76 20.00 8.77
C HIS A 228 -35.00 19.15 9.02
N THR A 229 -34.90 17.83 8.87
CA THR A 229 -36.09 16.95 8.95
C THR A 229 -36.54 16.76 10.40
N LYS A 230 -37.83 16.99 10.66
CA LYS A 230 -38.45 16.74 11.97
C LYS A 230 -38.54 15.25 12.31
N SER A 231 -38.40 14.38 11.31
CA SER A 231 -38.42 12.92 11.46
C SER A 231 -37.00 12.34 11.47
N ALA A 232 -36.01 13.12 11.93
CA ALA A 232 -34.63 12.66 12.00
C ALA A 232 -34.57 11.46 12.94
N SER A 233 -33.87 10.40 12.50
CA SER A 233 -33.85 9.12 13.19
C SER A 233 -32.45 8.54 13.19
N ARG A 234 -32.21 7.59 14.11
CA ARG A 234 -30.95 6.84 14.20
C ARG A 234 -30.57 6.20 12.87
N THR A 235 -31.51 5.52 12.21
CA THR A 235 -31.27 4.87 10.92
C THR A 235 -30.86 5.89 9.85
N ALA A 236 -31.59 7.00 9.73
CA ALA A 236 -31.27 8.05 8.76
C ALA A 236 -29.88 8.68 9.03
N SER A 237 -29.56 8.91 10.31
CA SER A 237 -28.27 9.44 10.74
C SER A 237 -27.11 8.47 10.45
N SER A 238 -27.27 7.17 10.73
CA SER A 238 -26.26 6.15 10.42
C SER A 238 -26.02 6.02 8.91
N ILE A 239 -27.08 6.02 8.09
CA ILE A 239 -26.92 6.00 6.63
C ILE A 239 -26.18 7.25 6.15
N ALA A 240 -26.52 8.44 6.67
CA ALA A 240 -25.82 9.67 6.32
C ALA A 240 -24.33 9.62 6.72
N MET A 241 -24.01 9.06 7.88
CA MET A 241 -22.64 8.85 8.37
C MET A 241 -21.84 7.97 7.40
N HIS A 242 -22.33 6.77 7.10
CA HIS A 242 -21.64 5.82 6.23
C HIS A 242 -21.44 6.38 4.81
N THR A 243 -22.43 7.09 4.28
CA THR A 243 -22.31 7.74 2.97
C THR A 243 -21.21 8.81 3.00
N CYS A 244 -21.15 9.65 4.04
CA CYS A 244 -20.09 10.66 4.16
C CYS A 244 -18.71 10.04 4.38
N GLN A 245 -18.59 8.98 5.20
CA GLN A 245 -17.35 8.22 5.38
C GLN A 245 -16.85 7.63 4.06
N THR A 246 -17.74 7.05 3.25
CA THR A 246 -17.40 6.53 1.93
C THR A 246 -16.88 7.64 1.01
N VAL A 247 -17.51 8.82 1.01
CA VAL A 247 -17.04 9.97 0.22
C VAL A 247 -15.66 10.43 0.67
N VAL A 248 -15.43 10.55 1.98
CA VAL A 248 -14.12 10.92 2.54
C VAL A 248 -13.05 9.92 2.08
N GLY A 249 -13.29 8.62 2.28
CA GLY A 249 -12.37 7.55 1.89
C GLY A 249 -12.04 7.57 0.40
N HIS A 250 -13.05 7.68 -0.47
CA HIS A 250 -12.85 7.72 -1.91
C HIS A 250 -12.05 8.95 -2.36
N LEU A 251 -12.35 10.15 -1.84
CA LEU A 251 -11.61 11.36 -2.23
C LEU A 251 -10.15 11.30 -1.77
N MET A 252 -9.89 10.73 -0.60
CA MET A 252 -8.53 10.47 -0.13
C MET A 252 -7.78 9.46 -1.01
N GLN A 253 -8.43 8.37 -1.41
CA GLN A 253 -7.87 7.39 -2.35
C GLN A 253 -7.53 8.03 -3.70
N ILE A 254 -8.40 8.90 -4.22
CA ILE A 254 -8.14 9.60 -5.48
C ILE A 254 -6.94 10.55 -5.38
N LEU A 255 -6.69 11.16 -4.22
CA LEU A 255 -5.50 11.99 -4.03
C LEU A 255 -4.22 11.17 -3.87
N LYS A 256 -4.31 10.01 -3.22
CA LYS A 256 -3.20 9.06 -3.12
C LYS A 256 -3.05 8.21 -4.39
N ARG A 257 -3.88 8.44 -5.42
CA ARG A 257 -3.94 7.63 -6.63
C ARG A 257 -2.60 7.55 -7.35
N GLU A 258 -1.83 8.62 -7.42
CA GLU A 258 -0.53 8.57 -8.08
C GLU A 258 0.46 7.63 -7.36
N GLN A 259 0.35 7.53 -6.04
CA GLN A 259 1.13 6.58 -5.22
C GLN A 259 0.55 5.15 -5.23
N GLN A 260 -0.78 5.01 -5.33
CA GLN A 260 -1.50 3.74 -5.18
C GLN A 260 -1.86 3.03 -6.50
N ASP A 261 -2.37 3.79 -7.48
CA ASP A 261 -2.59 3.36 -8.86
C ASP A 261 -1.30 3.55 -9.66
N ARG A 262 -0.14 3.13 -9.13
CA ARG A 262 1.03 2.85 -9.97
C ARG A 262 0.62 1.76 -10.96
N THR A 263 -0.01 2.26 -12.02
CA THR A 263 -0.60 1.57 -13.17
C THR A 263 0.40 1.60 -14.29
N ASP A 264 1.68 1.79 -13.94
CA ASP A 264 2.80 1.53 -14.81
C ASP A 264 2.59 0.13 -15.35
N GLN A 265 2.20 0.12 -16.62
CA GLN A 265 2.20 -1.10 -17.37
C GLN A 265 3.61 -1.24 -17.86
N CYS A 266 4.21 -2.39 -17.56
CA CYS A 266 5.48 -2.72 -18.16
C CYS A 266 5.40 -2.43 -19.67
N PRO A 267 6.29 -1.61 -20.23
CA PRO A 267 6.21 -1.22 -21.63
C PRO A 267 6.34 -2.43 -22.55
N ILE A 268 6.99 -3.50 -22.08
CA ILE A 268 7.20 -4.76 -22.78
C ILE A 268 5.99 -5.69 -22.68
N CYS A 269 5.65 -6.18 -21.47
CA CYS A 269 4.65 -7.25 -21.31
C CYS A 269 3.24 -6.79 -20.90
N LYS A 270 3.05 -5.49 -20.64
CA LYS A 270 1.80 -4.88 -20.12
C LYS A 270 1.33 -5.40 -18.76
N SER A 271 2.16 -6.19 -18.06
CA SER A 271 1.93 -6.54 -16.65
C SER A 271 1.87 -5.27 -15.80
N ARG A 272 1.05 -5.35 -14.74
CA ARG A 272 0.96 -4.32 -13.69
C ARG A 272 1.78 -4.67 -12.44
N ASP A 273 2.50 -5.80 -12.46
CA ASP A 273 3.54 -6.08 -11.45
C ASP A 273 4.78 -5.26 -11.80
N VAL A 274 4.66 -3.93 -11.66
CA VAL A 274 5.75 -2.97 -11.79
C VAL A 274 6.08 -2.44 -10.40
N ARG A 275 7.36 -2.49 -10.06
CA ARG A 275 7.89 -2.22 -8.72
C ARG A 275 8.76 -0.98 -8.77
N GLU A 276 8.78 -0.20 -7.67
CA GLU A 276 9.80 0.84 -7.48
C GLU A 276 10.95 0.25 -6.71
N HIS A 277 12.12 0.67 -7.10
CA HIS A 277 13.37 0.40 -6.43
C HIS A 277 14.06 1.75 -6.22
N TYR A 278 14.87 1.87 -5.18
CA TYR A 278 15.71 3.05 -4.96
C TYR A 278 17.17 2.62 -5.07
N ASP A 279 17.92 3.28 -5.96
CA ASP A 279 19.35 3.03 -6.11
C ASP A 279 20.12 4.30 -5.74
N ILE A 280 20.91 4.20 -4.67
CA ILE A 280 21.74 5.29 -4.13
C ILE A 280 22.86 5.69 -5.10
N ASP A 281 23.25 4.79 -6.01
CA ASP A 281 24.31 5.05 -6.99
C ASP A 281 23.82 5.90 -8.16
N ILE A 282 22.51 6.17 -8.28
CA ILE A 282 21.98 7.10 -9.28
C ILE A 282 22.32 8.54 -8.88
N VAL A 283 23.27 9.14 -9.58
CA VAL A 283 23.76 10.51 -9.36
C VAL A 283 22.62 11.54 -9.58
N PRO A 284 22.48 12.59 -8.74
CA PRO A 284 23.44 13.06 -7.73
C PRO A 284 23.30 12.51 -6.31
N ASP A 285 22.11 12.13 -5.85
CA ASP A 285 21.83 11.77 -4.45
C ASP A 285 21.01 10.47 -4.30
N GLY A 286 21.10 9.58 -5.29
CA GLY A 286 20.21 8.43 -5.46
C GLY A 286 18.87 8.81 -6.05
N ASP A 287 18.28 7.90 -6.83
CA ASP A 287 16.98 8.10 -7.47
C ASP A 287 16.19 6.80 -7.48
N THR A 288 14.89 6.88 -7.77
CA THR A 288 14.06 5.70 -7.95
C THR A 288 14.06 5.23 -9.40
N TYR A 289 13.88 3.93 -9.58
CA TYR A 289 13.70 3.30 -10.89
C TYR A 289 12.60 2.22 -10.82
N LEU A 290 12.10 1.83 -11.98
CA LEU A 290 11.03 0.86 -12.15
C LEU A 290 11.57 -0.47 -12.65
N SER A 291 11.00 -1.57 -12.18
CA SER A 291 11.21 -2.90 -12.76
C SER A 291 9.90 -3.67 -12.91
N CYS A 292 9.85 -4.65 -13.81
CA CYS A 292 8.70 -5.52 -14.01
C CYS A 292 8.96 -6.93 -13.49
N GLY A 293 8.21 -7.37 -12.48
CA GLY A 293 8.32 -8.70 -11.88
C GLY A 293 7.83 -9.89 -12.74
N VAL A 294 7.59 -9.67 -14.04
CA VAL A 294 7.12 -10.71 -14.99
C VAL A 294 8.05 -10.90 -16.19
N CYS A 295 8.75 -9.84 -16.63
CA CYS A 295 9.58 -9.90 -17.84
C CYS A 295 10.93 -9.18 -17.69
N ASP A 296 11.30 -8.86 -16.45
CA ASP A 296 12.59 -8.29 -16.03
C ASP A 296 12.97 -6.95 -16.68
N TRP A 297 12.03 -6.32 -17.39
CA TRP A 297 12.17 -4.95 -17.86
C TRP A 297 12.47 -4.02 -16.68
N ASN A 298 13.39 -3.09 -16.86
CA ASN A 298 13.63 -1.99 -15.93
C ASN A 298 14.09 -0.73 -16.70
N ASP A 299 13.95 0.44 -16.07
CA ASP A 299 14.40 1.73 -16.61
C ASP A 299 15.61 2.32 -15.86
N HIS A 300 16.35 1.48 -15.12
CA HIS A 300 17.52 1.89 -14.36
C HIS A 300 18.59 2.54 -15.29
N PRO A 301 19.06 3.77 -15.02
CA PRO A 301 19.96 4.50 -15.91
C PRO A 301 21.35 3.86 -16.06
N GLY A 302 21.75 2.99 -15.13
CA GLY A 302 23.03 2.26 -15.14
C GLY A 302 22.97 0.85 -15.73
N LEU A 303 21.78 0.29 -16.00
CA LEU A 303 21.60 -1.05 -16.55
C LEU A 303 20.79 -0.93 -17.85
N ASN A 304 21.47 -0.86 -18.99
CA ASN A 304 20.79 -0.81 -20.27
C ASN A 304 19.95 -2.10 -20.45
N PRO A 305 18.66 -2.01 -20.81
CA PRO A 305 17.85 -3.18 -21.12
C PRO A 305 18.23 -3.67 -22.53
N LYS A 306 19.39 -4.33 -22.63
CA LYS A 306 19.88 -5.28 -23.65
C LYS A 306 21.40 -5.32 -23.64
N ASP A 307 21.96 -6.28 -22.93
CA ASP A 307 23.00 -7.19 -23.41
C ASP A 307 22.72 -8.58 -22.85
#